data_AF-A0A356QL32-F1
#
_entry.id   AF-A0A356QL32-F1
#
_cell.length_a   1.000
_cell.length_b   1.000
_cell.length_c   1.000
_cell.angle_alpha   90.00
_cell.angle_beta   90.00
_cell.angle_gamma   90.00
#
_symmetry.space_group_name_H-M   'P 1'
#
loop_
_entity.id
_entity.type
_entity.pdbx_description
1 polymer ?
#
loop_
_entity_poly.entity_id
_entity_poly.type
_entity_poly.pdbx_seq_one_letter_code
_entity_poly.pdbx_strand_id
1 'polypeptide(L)' 'PSDCDIYLSGSPGMVYACVDVLERLGVGNERMFSDVFAYAPRPH' A
#
# COMPACT_ATOMS: atom_id res chain seq x y z
N PRO A 1 1.36 21.95 1.22
CA PRO A 1 0.51 20.74 1.27
C PRO A 1 0.85 19.95 2.54
N SER A 2 -0.10 19.82 3.46
CA SER A 2 0.08 18.97 4.64
C SER A 2 0.39 17.56 4.16
N ASP A 3 1.52 17.00 4.58
CA ASP A 3 1.79 15.59 4.30
C ASP A 3 0.64 14.74 4.86
N CYS A 4 0.16 13.78 4.05
CA CYS A 4 -0.90 12.86 4.45
C CYS A 4 -0.34 11.46 4.59
N ASP A 5 -0.75 10.76 5.64
CA ASP A 5 -0.48 9.33 5.80
C ASP A 5 -1.54 8.51 5.06
N ILE A 6 -1.12 7.41 4.43
CA ILE A 6 -1.97 6.55 3.62
C ILE A 6 -2.17 5.20 4.33
N TYR A 7 -3.43 4.85 4.55
CA TYR A 7 -3.83 3.58 5.15
C TYR A 7 -4.63 2.76 4.14
N LEU A 8 -4.14 1.56 3.84
CA LEU A 8 -4.75 0.64 2.88
C LEU A 8 -5.20 -0.63 3.59
N SER A 9 -6.41 -1.08 3.30
CA SER A 9 -6.87 -2.37 3.80
C SER A 9 -7.86 -3.01 2.83
N GLY A 10 -7.67 -4.29 2.53
CA GLY A 10 -8.48 -4.97 1.52
C GLY A 10 -7.94 -6.34 1.13
N SER A 11 -8.33 -6.78 -0.07
CA SER A 11 -7.78 -8.02 -0.63
C SER A 11 -6.30 -7.82 -1.00
N PRO A 12 -5.48 -8.89 -0.98
CA PRO A 12 -4.07 -8.80 -1.37
C PRO A 12 -3.85 -8.13 -2.72
N GLY A 13 -4.64 -8.52 -3.74
CA GLY A 13 -4.53 -7.92 -5.07
C GLY A 13 -4.83 -6.42 -5.10
N MET A 14 -5.83 -5.96 -4.34
CA MET A 14 -6.16 -4.53 -4.25
C MET A 14 -5.06 -3.76 -3.50
N VAL A 15 -4.62 -4.26 -2.34
CA VAL A 15 -3.60 -3.61 -1.53
C VAL A 15 -2.28 -3.50 -2.28
N TYR A 16 -1.84 -4.57 -2.95
CA TYR A 16 -0.58 -4.55 -3.69
C TYR A 16 -0.65 -3.62 -4.89
N ALA A 17 -1.74 -3.68 -5.67
CA ALA A 17 -1.93 -2.78 -6.80
C ALA A 17 -1.92 -1.29 -6.37
N CYS A 18 -2.53 -0.97 -5.23
CA CYS A 18 -2.50 0.40 -4.70
C CYS A 18 -1.10 0.83 -4.27
N VAL A 19 -0.36 -0.02 -3.56
CA VAL A 19 1.02 0.29 -3.14
C VAL A 19 1.92 0.53 -4.36
N ASP A 20 1.87 -0.35 -5.36
CA ASP A 20 2.69 -0.21 -6.57
C ASP A 20 2.43 1.10 -7.32
N VAL A 21 1.17 1.53 -7.38
CA VAL A 21 0.80 2.81 -8.00
C VAL A 21 1.32 3.99 -7.17
N LEU A 22 1.19 3.94 -5.84
CA LEU A 22 1.64 5.01 -4.95
C LEU A 22 3.17 5.15 -4.95
N GLU A 23 3.91 4.05 -4.97
CA GLU A 23 5.37 4.07 -5.13
C GLU A 23 5.78 4.70 -6.46
N ARG A 24 5.09 4.37 -7.57
CA ARG A 24 5.34 5.00 -8.89
C ARG A 24 5.04 6.50 -8.91
N LEU A 25 4.16 6.97 -8.02
CA LEU A 25 3.84 8.39 -7.85
C LEU A 25 4.81 9.10 -6.88
N GLY A 26 5.80 8.39 -6.33
CA GLY A 26 6.81 8.95 -5.43
C GLY A 26 6.37 9.04 -3.98
N VAL A 27 5.30 8.33 -3.59
CA VAL A 27 4.93 8.25 -2.17
C VAL A 27 5.92 7.36 -1.43
N GLY A 28 6.57 7.91 -0.41
CA GLY A 28 7.52 7.18 0.42
C GLY A 28 6.84 6.11 1.27
N ASN A 29 7.49 4.94 1.37
CA ASN A 29 7.03 3.83 2.21
C ASN A 29 6.90 4.19 3.70
N GLU A 30 7.61 5.21 4.16
CA GLU A 30 7.55 5.70 5.55
C GLU A 30 6.19 6.28 5.95
N ARG A 31 5.31 6.57 4.98
CA ARG A 31 3.96 7.13 5.19
C ARG A 31 2.85 6.21 4.69
N MET A 32 3.18 4.98 4.29
CA MET A 32 2.23 3.99 3.78
C MET A 32 2.11 2.82 4.74
N PHE A 33 0.88 2.60 5.23
CA PHE A 33 0.53 1.50 6.13
C PHE A 33 -0.52 0.63 5.45
N SER A 34 -0.32 -0.68 5.43
CA SER A 34 -1.24 -1.59 4.74
C SER A 34 -1.49 -2.89 5.50
N ASP A 35 -2.73 -3.37 5.40
CA ASP A 35 -3.15 -4.66 5.95
C ASP A 35 -3.96 -5.44 4.89
N VAL A 36 -3.86 -6.77 4.89
CA VAL A 36 -4.59 -7.64 3.98
C VAL A 36 -5.47 -8.59 4.77
N PHE A 37 -6.76 -8.65 4.47
CA PHE A 37 -7.72 -9.47 5.23
C PHE A 37 -7.62 -10.98 4.96
N ALA A 38 -6.69 -11.41 4.11
CA ALA A 38 -6.39 -12.81 3.82
C ALA A 38 -4.87 -13.01 3.82
N TYR A 39 -4.40 -14.16 4.33
CA TYR A 39 -2.99 -14.52 4.24
C TYR A 39 -2.54 -14.55 2.76
N ALA A 40 -1.70 -13.61 2.38
CA ALA A 40 -1.03 -13.58 1.10
C ALA A 40 0.39 -13.05 1.33
N PRO A 41 1.42 -13.88 1.17
CA PRO A 41 2.78 -13.39 1.06
C PRO A 41 2.95 -12.70 -0.30
N ARG A 42 3.58 -11.51 -0.34
CA ARG A 42 3.96 -10.87 -1.61
C ARG A 42 4.95 -11.80 -2.33
N PRO A 43 4.73 -12.17 -3.60
CA PRO A 43 5.76 -12.82 -4.40
C PRO A 43 6.94 -11.85 -4.57
N HIS A 44 8.16 -12.34 -4.33
CA HIS A 44 9.40 -11.65 -4.66
C HIS A 44 9.70 -11.74 -6.16
#